data_AF-A0A956L4X5-F1
#
_entry.id   AF-A0A956L4X5-F1
#
_cell.length_a   1.000
_cell.length_b   1.000
_cell.length_c   1.000
_cell.angle_alpha   90.00
_cell.angle_beta   90.00
_cell.angle_gamma   90.00
#
_symmetry.space_group_name_H-M   'P 1'
#
loop_
_entity.id
_entity.type
_entity.pdbx_description
1 polymer ?
#
loop_
_entity_poly.entity_id
_entity_poly.type
_entity_poly.pdbx_seq_one_letter_code
_entity_poly.pdbx_strand_id
1 'polypeptide(L)'
;MGHRTDEIIRVGGVDELLDRGIAADEEGDIELAERILDEAGGRIGENHPRVLHLAGRVAWAHGDIERATGFFQQACDRKPDRAEIYLDCARCLQLMGEDGHAEEQVRAALALPGLEPMLEGDARLLLSRIRLDDDDAEEALEELEAIPEELKQQAIYLSALADVLVELDRGSEALRCLDRAVEAEPDDPDYHYQRGLTQQAQGQVEAGAQSLVRVLELEAQLVTARAQADVDAQHPRAGEARLERAAAAVSAIAAIEAAGGQARYVSVDLRDGAAVRAALEGIDRVDVLLHAAGLEISRRVADKSPEEFDLVFGVKARGWHHLLSAIGDRPLRSAVVFSSIAGRFGNVGQTDYAAANEVLNRFGWWLRSRWPSVHVTTVNWGPWAGIGMADAAIMDALRARGIMPVAPEAGIRFFMDELVYGDGASEVIAGDGPWRAADVPPVEHGFDLHAL
;
A
#
# COMPACT_ATOMS: atom_id res chain seq x y z
N MET A 1 -30.71 10.86 -20.53
CA MET A 1 -31.13 9.72 -19.69
C MET A 1 -31.76 10.15 -18.37
N GLY A 2 -31.29 11.24 -17.71
CA GLY A 2 -31.76 11.65 -16.37
C GLY A 2 -33.27 11.76 -16.12
N HIS A 3 -34.07 12.30 -17.05
CA HIS A 3 -35.51 12.48 -16.81
C HIS A 3 -36.31 11.18 -16.62
N ARG A 4 -35.85 10.04 -17.16
CA ARG A 4 -36.54 8.75 -17.00
C ARG A 4 -36.18 8.08 -15.67
N THR A 5 -34.96 8.29 -15.19
CA THR A 5 -34.47 7.73 -13.92
C THR A 5 -35.16 8.40 -12.73
N ASP A 6 -35.33 9.72 -12.77
CA ASP A 6 -36.02 10.50 -11.72
C ASP A 6 -37.51 10.14 -11.59
N GLU A 7 -38.17 9.80 -12.69
CA GLU A 7 -39.59 9.42 -12.69
C GLU A 7 -39.81 8.03 -12.08
N ILE A 8 -38.88 7.10 -12.30
CA ILE A 8 -38.93 5.73 -11.74
C ILE A 8 -38.61 5.74 -10.24
N ILE A 9 -37.65 6.55 -9.79
CA ILE A 9 -37.33 6.72 -8.36
C ILE A 9 -38.58 7.19 -7.59
N ARG A 10 -39.42 8.04 -8.20
CA ARG A 10 -40.62 8.61 -7.56
C ARG A 10 -41.85 7.70 -7.46
N VAL A 11 -41.94 6.63 -8.25
CA VAL A 11 -43.19 5.84 -8.40
C VAL A 11 -43.04 4.36 -7.99
N GLY A 12 -41.81 3.84 -7.93
CA GLY A 12 -41.54 2.44 -7.54
C GLY A 12 -41.80 2.12 -6.06
N GLY A 13 -42.02 0.83 -5.75
CA GLY A 13 -42.12 0.34 -4.37
C GLY A 13 -40.79 0.51 -3.63
N VAL A 14 -40.84 0.77 -2.31
CA VAL A 14 -39.63 1.11 -1.54
C VAL A 14 -38.62 -0.04 -1.49
N ASP A 15 -39.09 -1.29 -1.49
CA ASP A 15 -38.20 -2.45 -1.52
C ASP A 15 -37.45 -2.58 -2.85
N GLU A 16 -38.16 -2.43 -3.98
CA GLU A 16 -37.54 -2.40 -5.31
C GLU A 16 -36.60 -1.20 -5.47
N LEU A 17 -36.95 -0.07 -4.86
CA LEU A 17 -36.13 1.13 -4.86
C LEU A 17 -34.79 0.86 -4.16
N LEU A 18 -34.81 0.21 -3.00
CA LEU A 18 -33.60 -0.15 -2.25
C LEU A 18 -32.78 -1.24 -2.95
N ASP A 19 -33.42 -2.25 -3.54
CA ASP A 19 -32.71 -3.26 -4.36
C ASP A 19 -31.97 -2.59 -5.54
N ARG A 20 -32.58 -1.57 -6.15
CA ARG A 20 -31.91 -0.76 -7.19
C ARG A 20 -30.78 0.11 -6.66
N GLY A 21 -30.90 0.63 -5.44
CA GLY A 21 -29.81 1.38 -4.79
C GLY A 21 -28.60 0.49 -4.55
N ILE A 22 -28.84 -0.74 -4.08
CA ILE A 22 -27.80 -1.75 -3.90
C ILE A 22 -27.16 -2.13 -5.24
N ALA A 23 -27.96 -2.40 -6.28
CA ALA A 23 -27.41 -2.69 -7.61
C ALA A 23 -26.60 -1.53 -8.19
N ALA A 24 -27.03 -0.28 -7.96
CA ALA A 24 -26.28 0.90 -8.40
C ALA A 24 -24.91 1.01 -7.71
N ASP A 25 -24.84 0.69 -6.41
CA ASP A 25 -23.57 0.59 -5.68
C ASP A 25 -22.66 -0.52 -6.27
N GLU A 26 -23.21 -1.70 -6.58
CA GLU A 26 -22.47 -2.81 -7.19
C GLU A 26 -21.93 -2.48 -8.60
N GLU A 27 -22.66 -1.63 -9.34
CA GLU A 27 -22.26 -1.12 -10.65
C GLU A 27 -21.32 0.11 -10.57
N GLY A 28 -21.08 0.65 -9.37
CA GLY A 28 -20.25 1.82 -9.13
C GLY A 28 -20.92 3.18 -9.39
N ASP A 29 -22.24 3.23 -9.61
CA ASP A 29 -23.03 4.47 -9.73
C ASP A 29 -23.42 4.97 -8.33
N ILE A 30 -22.42 5.45 -7.58
CA ILE A 30 -22.57 5.89 -6.20
C ILE A 30 -23.54 7.09 -6.09
N GLU A 31 -23.54 7.98 -7.09
CA GLU A 31 -24.49 9.10 -7.13
C GLU A 31 -25.95 8.63 -7.20
N LEU A 32 -26.23 7.58 -7.98
CA LEU A 32 -27.57 7.00 -8.04
C LEU A 32 -27.93 6.32 -6.72
N ALA A 33 -26.99 5.58 -6.12
CA ALA A 33 -27.20 4.95 -4.82
C ALA A 33 -27.54 5.98 -3.72
N GLU A 34 -26.84 7.12 -3.69
CA GLU A 34 -27.12 8.24 -2.77
C GLU A 34 -28.51 8.86 -2.97
N ARG A 35 -28.88 9.16 -4.23
CA ARG A 35 -30.22 9.70 -4.52
C ARG A 35 -31.33 8.74 -4.11
N ILE A 36 -31.10 7.45 -4.31
CA ILE A 36 -32.04 6.39 -3.91
C ILE A 36 -32.11 6.29 -2.38
N LEU A 37 -30.97 6.38 -1.70
CA LEU A 37 -30.88 6.37 -0.24
C LEU A 37 -31.71 7.51 0.38
N ASP A 38 -31.54 8.74 -0.11
CA ASP A 38 -32.29 9.91 0.36
C ASP A 38 -33.80 9.74 0.17
N GLU A 39 -34.22 9.28 -1.01
CA GLU A 39 -35.64 9.07 -1.32
C GLU A 39 -36.24 7.94 -0.46
N ALA A 40 -35.54 6.82 -0.31
CA ALA A 40 -35.99 5.70 0.51
C ALA A 40 -36.07 6.11 1.99
N GLY A 41 -35.06 6.81 2.51
CA GLY A 41 -35.02 7.34 3.88
C GLY A 41 -36.19 8.29 4.15
N GLY A 42 -36.53 9.17 3.20
CA GLY A 42 -37.68 10.07 3.30
C GLY A 42 -39.04 9.35 3.35
N ARG A 43 -39.15 8.15 2.77
CA ARG A 43 -40.40 7.38 2.70
C ARG A 43 -40.65 6.47 3.89
N ILE A 44 -39.62 5.73 4.32
CA ILE A 44 -39.75 4.69 5.35
C ILE A 44 -38.94 4.95 6.61
N GLY A 45 -38.22 6.07 6.65
CA GLY A 45 -37.40 6.51 7.77
C GLY A 45 -35.94 6.08 7.64
N GLU A 46 -35.04 6.99 8.03
CA GLU A 46 -33.58 6.80 7.97
C GLU A 46 -33.08 5.62 8.82
N ASN A 47 -33.82 5.27 9.88
CA ASN A 47 -33.46 4.17 10.79
C ASN A 47 -34.00 2.81 10.36
N HIS A 48 -34.59 2.69 9.17
CA HIS A 48 -35.05 1.40 8.65
C HIS A 48 -33.83 0.51 8.30
N PRO A 49 -33.82 -0.80 8.63
CA PRO A 49 -32.62 -1.64 8.50
C PRO A 49 -32.04 -1.66 7.08
N ARG A 50 -32.91 -1.70 6.06
CA ARG A 50 -32.48 -1.66 4.65
C ARG A 50 -31.99 -0.30 4.18
N VAL A 51 -32.47 0.80 4.78
CA VAL A 51 -31.97 2.15 4.50
C VAL A 51 -30.60 2.32 5.12
N LEU A 52 -30.43 1.86 6.36
CA LEU A 52 -29.13 1.79 7.04
C LEU A 52 -28.14 0.89 6.29
N HIS A 53 -28.58 -0.25 5.75
CA HIS A 53 -27.74 -1.11 4.91
C HIS A 53 -27.24 -0.37 3.67
N LEU A 54 -28.12 0.29 2.91
CA LEU A 54 -27.69 1.09 1.76
C LEU A 54 -26.79 2.28 2.17
N ALA A 55 -27.08 2.95 3.30
CA ALA A 55 -26.24 4.01 3.84
C ALA A 55 -24.83 3.51 4.19
N GLY A 56 -24.74 2.32 4.78
CA GLY A 56 -23.48 1.65 5.08
C GLY A 56 -22.69 1.34 3.81
N ARG A 57 -23.35 0.79 2.78
CA ARG A 57 -22.70 0.50 1.49
C ARG A 57 -22.20 1.76 0.79
N VAL A 58 -23.02 2.82 0.74
CA VAL A 58 -22.61 4.13 0.21
C VAL A 58 -21.41 4.70 1.01
N ALA A 59 -21.41 4.62 2.34
CA ALA A 59 -20.29 5.08 3.15
C ALA A 59 -19.01 4.25 2.89
N TRP A 60 -19.15 2.93 2.73
CA TRP A 60 -18.05 2.03 2.35
C TRP A 60 -17.47 2.44 1.00
N ALA A 61 -18.32 2.68 -0.01
CA ALA A 61 -17.88 3.08 -1.35
C ALA A 61 -17.05 4.39 -1.33
N HIS A 62 -17.36 5.31 -0.42
CA HIS A 62 -16.58 6.52 -0.16
C HIS A 62 -15.28 6.30 0.64
N GLY A 63 -15.00 5.06 1.06
CA GLY A 63 -13.84 4.71 1.88
C GLY A 63 -13.97 5.04 3.37
N ASP A 64 -15.16 5.43 3.85
CA ASP A 64 -15.44 5.74 5.25
C ASP A 64 -15.92 4.47 5.99
N ILE A 65 -14.97 3.57 6.29
CA ILE A 65 -15.24 2.27 6.90
C ILE A 65 -15.83 2.40 8.31
N GLU A 66 -15.39 3.38 9.10
CA GLU A 66 -15.91 3.63 10.45
C GLU A 66 -17.39 3.99 10.41
N ARG A 67 -17.76 4.90 9.50
CA ARG A 67 -19.17 5.30 9.32
C ARG A 67 -20.01 4.19 8.72
N ALA A 68 -19.46 3.44 7.76
CA ALA A 68 -20.13 2.27 7.18
C ALA A 68 -20.47 1.25 8.27
N THR A 69 -19.49 0.90 9.11
CA THR A 69 -19.68 -0.01 10.25
C THR A 69 -20.78 0.48 11.18
N GLY A 70 -20.78 1.77 11.53
CA GLY A 70 -21.80 2.36 12.39
C GLY A 70 -23.22 2.22 11.82
N PHE A 71 -23.40 2.33 10.50
CA PHE A 71 -24.70 2.10 9.87
C PHE A 71 -25.08 0.61 9.85
N PHE A 72 -24.15 -0.29 9.51
CA PHE A 72 -24.42 -1.72 9.48
C PHE A 72 -24.74 -2.29 10.87
N GLN A 73 -24.03 -1.86 11.93
CA GLN A 73 -24.34 -2.25 13.30
C GLN A 73 -25.73 -1.80 13.72
N GLN A 74 -26.10 -0.54 13.41
CA GLN A 74 -27.46 -0.05 13.64
C GLN A 74 -28.52 -0.84 12.87
N ALA A 75 -28.21 -1.29 11.65
CA ALA A 75 -29.08 -2.17 10.89
C ALA A 75 -29.23 -3.54 11.58
N CYS A 76 -28.11 -4.16 12.00
CA CYS A 76 -28.08 -5.45 12.70
C CYS A 76 -28.83 -5.43 14.04
N ASP A 77 -28.75 -4.32 14.79
CA ASP A 77 -29.49 -4.09 16.04
C ASP A 77 -31.02 -4.19 15.89
N ARG A 78 -31.52 -4.03 14.66
CA ARG A 78 -32.94 -4.18 14.33
C ARG A 78 -33.33 -5.59 13.93
N LYS A 79 -32.38 -6.52 13.97
CA LYS A 79 -32.55 -7.94 13.67
C LYS A 79 -33.20 -8.17 12.30
N PRO A 80 -32.59 -7.67 11.21
CA PRO A 80 -33.12 -7.88 9.88
C PRO A 80 -33.16 -9.38 9.55
N ASP A 81 -34.04 -9.75 8.63
CA ASP A 81 -34.20 -11.10 8.09
C ASP A 81 -33.34 -11.33 6.84
N ARG A 82 -32.37 -10.45 6.57
CA ARG A 82 -31.45 -10.52 5.44
C ARG A 82 -30.03 -10.76 5.90
N ALA A 83 -29.41 -11.83 5.39
CA ALA A 83 -28.07 -12.24 5.77
C ALA A 83 -27.00 -11.24 5.32
N GLU A 84 -27.20 -10.64 4.16
CA GLU A 84 -26.28 -9.69 3.52
C GLU A 84 -25.94 -8.51 4.44
N ILE A 85 -26.92 -8.05 5.25
CA ILE A 85 -26.71 -6.95 6.19
C ILE A 85 -25.70 -7.33 7.27
N TYR A 86 -25.82 -8.55 7.81
CA TYR A 86 -24.89 -9.06 8.81
C TYR A 86 -23.52 -9.35 8.18
N LEU A 87 -23.48 -9.88 6.96
CA LEU A 87 -22.22 -10.17 6.27
C LEU A 87 -21.44 -8.90 5.92
N ASP A 88 -22.11 -7.84 5.46
CA ASP A 88 -21.46 -6.55 5.21
C ASP A 88 -20.96 -5.89 6.51
N CYS A 89 -21.73 -6.04 7.60
CA CYS A 89 -21.30 -5.64 8.95
C CYS A 89 -20.04 -6.40 9.39
N ALA A 90 -20.04 -7.73 9.23
CA ALA A 90 -18.93 -8.59 9.58
C ALA A 90 -17.65 -8.23 8.81
N ARG A 91 -17.76 -7.98 7.49
CA ARG A 91 -16.63 -7.56 6.66
C ARG A 91 -16.04 -6.23 7.13
N CYS A 92 -16.88 -5.26 7.47
CA CYS A 92 -16.43 -3.99 8.07
C CYS A 92 -15.66 -4.22 9.38
N LEU A 93 -16.21 -5.05 10.27
CA LEU A 93 -15.63 -5.32 11.58
C LEU A 93 -14.28 -6.05 11.46
N GLN A 94 -14.18 -7.04 10.57
CA GLN A 94 -12.90 -7.71 10.26
C GLN A 94 -11.85 -6.72 9.77
N LEU A 95 -12.21 -5.79 8.87
CA LEU A 95 -11.27 -4.75 8.39
C LEU A 95 -10.78 -3.82 9.50
N MET A 96 -11.54 -3.66 10.57
CA MET A 96 -11.15 -2.88 11.76
C MET A 96 -10.41 -3.72 12.81
N GLY A 97 -10.22 -5.02 12.59
CA GLY A 97 -9.64 -5.96 13.56
C GLY A 97 -10.55 -6.26 14.75
N GLU A 98 -11.86 -6.10 14.58
CA GLU A 98 -12.90 -6.39 15.59
C GLU A 98 -13.44 -7.81 15.40
N ASP A 99 -12.56 -8.81 15.37
CA ASP A 99 -12.84 -10.17 14.88
C ASP A 99 -13.93 -10.89 15.68
N GLY A 100 -13.95 -10.73 17.01
CA GLY A 100 -15.00 -11.29 17.85
C GLY A 100 -16.40 -10.74 17.55
N HIS A 101 -16.51 -9.45 17.22
CA HIS A 101 -17.77 -8.85 16.81
C HIS A 101 -18.13 -9.26 15.37
N ALA A 102 -17.14 -9.38 14.48
CA ALA A 102 -17.35 -9.85 13.12
C ALA A 102 -17.94 -11.28 13.13
N GLU A 103 -17.35 -12.19 13.92
CA GLU A 103 -17.82 -13.56 14.09
C GLU A 103 -19.27 -13.62 14.59
N GLU A 104 -19.63 -12.75 15.55
CA GLU A 104 -21.01 -12.67 16.03
C GLU A 104 -21.99 -12.37 14.90
N GLN A 105 -21.64 -11.43 14.00
CA GLN A 105 -22.49 -11.10 12.86
C GLN A 105 -22.56 -12.24 11.84
N VAL A 106 -21.44 -12.91 11.53
CA VAL A 106 -21.45 -14.06 10.63
C VAL A 106 -22.33 -15.19 11.16
N ARG A 107 -22.23 -15.49 12.46
CA ARG A 107 -23.10 -16.49 13.11
C ARG A 107 -24.56 -16.08 13.10
N ALA A 108 -24.86 -14.80 13.26
CA ALA A 108 -26.22 -14.30 13.13
C ALA A 108 -26.78 -14.51 11.71
N ALA A 109 -25.96 -14.28 10.68
CA ALA A 109 -26.32 -14.55 9.28
C ALA A 109 -26.62 -16.04 9.05
N LEU A 110 -25.74 -16.93 9.52
CA LEU A 110 -25.88 -18.39 9.40
C LEU A 110 -27.10 -18.95 10.16
N ALA A 111 -27.57 -18.25 11.19
CA ALA A 111 -28.74 -18.65 11.96
C ALA A 111 -30.09 -18.26 11.31
N LEU A 112 -30.08 -17.48 10.21
CA LEU A 112 -31.32 -17.06 9.55
C LEU A 112 -32.01 -18.23 8.83
N PRO A 113 -33.35 -18.34 8.95
CA PRO A 113 -34.10 -19.38 8.27
C PRO A 113 -34.13 -19.13 6.76
N GLY A 114 -33.86 -20.18 5.97
CA GLY A 114 -33.92 -20.10 4.51
C GLY A 114 -32.72 -19.39 3.88
N LEU A 115 -31.56 -19.41 4.54
CA LEU A 115 -30.31 -18.92 3.98
C LEU A 115 -29.99 -19.65 2.67
N GLU A 116 -29.80 -18.89 1.60
CA GLU A 116 -29.45 -19.43 0.29
C GLU A 116 -28.03 -20.02 0.30
N PRO A 117 -27.76 -21.12 -0.41
CA PRO A 117 -26.45 -21.80 -0.37
C PRO A 117 -25.26 -20.90 -0.69
N MET A 118 -25.44 -19.93 -1.59
CA MET A 118 -24.39 -18.97 -1.95
C MET A 118 -24.01 -18.06 -0.77
N LEU A 119 -25.02 -17.53 -0.06
CA LEU A 119 -24.81 -16.69 1.12
C LEU A 119 -24.28 -17.50 2.31
N GLU A 120 -24.68 -18.77 2.43
CA GLU A 120 -24.04 -19.69 3.39
C GLU A 120 -22.55 -19.89 3.07
N GLY A 121 -22.22 -20.11 1.80
CA GLY A 121 -20.83 -20.20 1.34
C GLY A 121 -20.02 -18.96 1.68
N ASP A 122 -20.53 -17.78 1.35
CA ASP A 122 -19.89 -16.48 1.65
C ASP A 122 -19.67 -16.28 3.16
N ALA A 123 -20.68 -16.62 3.97
CA ALA A 123 -20.59 -16.54 5.42
C ALA A 123 -19.48 -17.46 5.96
N ARG A 124 -19.40 -18.69 5.48
CA ARG A 124 -18.37 -19.65 5.90
C ARG A 124 -16.97 -19.28 5.44
N LEU A 125 -16.82 -18.73 4.23
CA LEU A 125 -15.54 -18.18 3.76
C LEU A 125 -15.06 -17.02 4.65
N LEU A 126 -15.98 -16.15 5.07
CA LEU A 126 -15.65 -15.06 5.97
C LEU A 126 -15.27 -15.59 7.37
N LEU A 127 -16.01 -16.57 7.88
CA LEU A 127 -15.73 -17.19 9.18
C LEU A 127 -14.40 -17.94 9.18
N SER A 128 -14.07 -18.66 8.11
CA SER A 128 -12.78 -19.35 7.99
C SER A 128 -11.63 -18.36 8.01
N ARG A 129 -11.78 -17.18 7.38
CA ARG A 129 -10.75 -16.13 7.43
C ARG A 129 -10.59 -15.55 8.82
N ILE A 130 -11.70 -15.23 9.51
CA ILE A 130 -11.67 -14.77 10.91
C ILE A 130 -10.95 -15.78 11.80
N ARG A 131 -11.23 -17.08 11.63
CA ARG A 131 -10.55 -18.15 12.38
C ARG A 131 -9.06 -18.26 12.07
N LEU A 132 -8.69 -18.07 10.82
CA LEU A 132 -7.29 -18.07 10.42
C LEU A 132 -6.53 -16.87 11.02
N ASP A 133 -7.16 -15.70 11.10
CA ASP A 133 -6.60 -14.49 11.75
C ASP A 133 -6.38 -14.71 13.27
N ASP A 134 -7.18 -15.58 13.90
CA ASP A 134 -7.07 -16.02 15.30
C ASP A 134 -6.08 -17.20 15.52
N ASP A 135 -5.27 -17.56 14.52
CA ASP A 135 -4.35 -18.71 14.52
C ASP A 135 -5.04 -20.09 14.71
N ASP A 136 -6.33 -20.21 14.37
CA ASP A 136 -7.11 -21.47 14.47
C ASP A 136 -7.38 -22.09 13.09
N ALA A 137 -6.31 -22.60 12.47
CA ALA A 137 -6.36 -23.14 11.12
C ALA A 137 -7.21 -24.42 11.01
N GLU A 138 -7.31 -25.22 12.07
CA GLU A 138 -8.20 -26.39 12.10
C GLU A 138 -9.68 -26.01 12.08
N GLU A 139 -10.12 -25.06 12.92
CA GLU A 139 -11.51 -24.58 12.88
C GLU A 139 -11.80 -23.86 11.55
N ALA A 140 -10.84 -23.11 11.01
CA ALA A 140 -10.97 -22.51 9.68
C ALA A 140 -11.21 -23.57 8.59
N LEU A 141 -10.52 -24.72 8.65
CA LEU A 141 -10.72 -25.81 7.71
C LEU A 141 -12.11 -26.45 7.86
N GLU A 142 -12.61 -26.64 9.08
CA GLU A 142 -13.95 -27.18 9.33
C GLU A 142 -15.04 -26.30 8.70
N GLU A 143 -14.90 -24.98 8.78
CA GLU A 143 -15.84 -24.05 8.14
C GLU A 143 -15.81 -24.14 6.61
N LEU A 144 -14.62 -24.28 6.01
CA LEU A 144 -14.48 -24.50 4.57
C LEU A 144 -15.03 -25.87 4.13
N GLU A 145 -14.89 -26.92 4.94
CA GLU A 145 -15.43 -28.24 4.63
C GLU A 145 -16.97 -28.24 4.63
N ALA A 146 -17.58 -27.39 5.46
CA ALA A 146 -19.02 -27.21 5.57
C ALA A 146 -19.65 -26.38 4.44
N ILE A 147 -18.85 -25.73 3.57
CA ILE A 147 -19.36 -25.06 2.37
C ILE A 147 -20.04 -26.06 1.43
N PRO A 148 -21.18 -25.72 0.80
CA PRO A 148 -21.85 -26.58 -0.18
C PRO A 148 -20.92 -27.07 -1.30
N GLU A 149 -21.03 -28.36 -1.66
CA GLU A 149 -20.08 -29.04 -2.56
C GLU A 149 -20.03 -28.40 -3.96
N GLU A 150 -21.12 -27.79 -4.41
CA GLU A 150 -21.22 -27.12 -5.70
C GLU A 150 -20.37 -25.84 -5.76
N LEU A 151 -20.08 -25.23 -4.61
CA LEU A 151 -19.31 -24.00 -4.48
C LEU A 151 -17.80 -24.27 -4.35
N LYS A 152 -17.40 -25.49 -3.97
CA LYS A 152 -15.98 -25.86 -3.75
C LYS A 152 -15.10 -25.86 -5.00
N GLN A 153 -15.68 -25.58 -6.16
CA GLN A 153 -14.98 -25.45 -7.44
C GLN A 153 -14.67 -23.99 -7.80
N GLN A 154 -15.23 -23.02 -7.07
CA GLN A 154 -15.01 -21.60 -7.33
C GLN A 154 -13.60 -21.18 -6.92
N ALA A 155 -13.01 -20.22 -7.65
CA ALA A 155 -11.66 -19.74 -7.39
C ALA A 155 -11.50 -19.18 -5.98
N ILE A 156 -12.50 -18.42 -5.51
CA ILE A 156 -12.53 -17.85 -4.16
C ILE A 156 -12.47 -18.92 -3.04
N TYR A 157 -13.14 -20.05 -3.22
CA TYR A 157 -13.06 -21.18 -2.28
C TYR A 157 -11.68 -21.82 -2.30
N LEU A 158 -11.15 -22.06 -3.50
CA LEU A 158 -9.84 -22.70 -3.68
C LEU A 158 -8.71 -21.85 -3.10
N SER A 159 -8.82 -20.52 -3.22
CA SER A 159 -7.92 -19.54 -2.60
C SER A 159 -8.00 -19.60 -1.07
N ALA A 160 -9.19 -19.50 -0.48
CA ALA A 160 -9.36 -19.58 0.97
C ALA A 160 -8.87 -20.92 1.55
N LEU A 161 -9.14 -22.03 0.85
CA LEU A 161 -8.62 -23.35 1.23
C LEU A 161 -7.09 -23.41 1.15
N ALA A 162 -6.49 -22.75 0.15
CA ALA A 162 -5.04 -22.71 0.04
C ALA A 162 -4.39 -21.98 1.21
N ASP A 163 -4.94 -20.84 1.64
CA ASP A 163 -4.43 -20.09 2.80
C ASP A 163 -4.44 -20.95 4.07
N VAL A 164 -5.56 -21.62 4.36
CA VAL A 164 -5.67 -22.55 5.50
C VAL A 164 -4.68 -23.72 5.38
N LEU A 165 -4.53 -24.29 4.18
CA LEU A 165 -3.58 -25.38 3.95
C LEU A 165 -2.12 -24.95 4.12
N VAL A 166 -1.77 -23.70 3.86
CA VAL A 166 -0.42 -23.17 4.10
C VAL A 166 -0.12 -23.14 5.60
N GLU A 167 -1.04 -22.63 6.42
CA GLU A 167 -0.87 -22.60 7.89
C GLU A 167 -0.79 -24.01 8.51
N LEU A 168 -1.48 -24.98 7.90
CA LEU A 168 -1.40 -26.39 8.28
C LEU A 168 -0.14 -27.12 7.75
N ASP A 169 0.84 -26.40 7.19
CA ASP A 169 2.07 -26.94 6.56
C ASP A 169 1.80 -27.94 5.41
N ARG A 170 0.66 -27.77 4.71
CA ARG A 170 0.21 -28.59 3.56
C ARG A 170 0.41 -27.86 2.23
N GLY A 171 1.55 -27.20 2.07
CA GLY A 171 1.83 -26.31 0.93
C GLY A 171 1.73 -26.95 -0.47
N SER A 172 2.00 -28.26 -0.61
CA SER A 172 1.79 -28.98 -1.89
C SER A 172 0.31 -29.12 -2.25
N GLU A 173 -0.59 -29.18 -1.27
CA GLU A 173 -2.03 -29.22 -1.49
C GLU A 173 -2.58 -27.83 -1.77
N ALA A 174 -2.09 -26.82 -1.03
CA ALA A 174 -2.37 -25.41 -1.29
C ALA A 174 -2.04 -25.03 -2.74
N LEU A 175 -0.85 -25.42 -3.22
CA LEU A 175 -0.43 -25.12 -4.60
C LEU A 175 -1.39 -25.69 -5.65
N ARG A 176 -1.89 -26.92 -5.47
CA ARG A 176 -2.88 -27.51 -6.39
C ARG A 176 -4.22 -26.76 -6.38
N CYS A 177 -4.60 -26.17 -5.25
CA CYS A 177 -5.80 -25.33 -5.16
C CYS A 177 -5.57 -24.01 -5.91
N LEU A 178 -4.42 -23.38 -5.70
CA LEU A 178 -4.05 -22.11 -6.35
C LEU A 178 -3.85 -22.24 -7.86
N ASP A 179 -3.31 -23.36 -8.33
CA ASP A 179 -3.21 -23.64 -9.76
C ASP A 179 -4.60 -23.67 -10.41
N ARG A 180 -5.58 -24.31 -9.76
CA ARG A 180 -6.97 -24.37 -10.24
C ARG A 180 -7.68 -23.02 -10.13
N ALA A 181 -7.41 -22.23 -9.08
CA ALA A 181 -7.96 -20.89 -8.93
C ALA A 181 -7.49 -19.98 -10.08
N VAL A 182 -6.19 -20.03 -10.41
CA VAL A 182 -5.63 -19.28 -11.54
C VAL A 182 -6.14 -19.78 -12.89
N GLU A 183 -6.32 -21.08 -13.07
CA GLU A 183 -6.92 -21.62 -14.30
C GLU A 183 -8.35 -21.11 -14.51
N ALA A 184 -9.11 -20.95 -13.42
CA ALA A 184 -10.46 -20.42 -13.46
C ALA A 184 -10.48 -18.90 -13.73
N GLU A 185 -9.62 -18.16 -13.06
CA GLU A 185 -9.58 -16.69 -13.07
C GLU A 185 -8.14 -16.18 -13.27
N PRO A 186 -7.61 -16.25 -14.51
CA PRO A 186 -6.18 -16.01 -14.80
C PRO A 186 -5.77 -14.54 -14.76
N ASP A 187 -6.74 -13.63 -14.61
CA ASP A 187 -6.52 -12.19 -14.57
C ASP A 187 -6.73 -11.59 -13.17
N ASP A 188 -7.02 -12.43 -12.17
CA ASP A 188 -7.09 -12.01 -10.78
C ASP A 188 -5.69 -12.01 -10.13
N PRO A 189 -5.17 -10.86 -9.68
CA PRO A 189 -3.82 -10.75 -9.12
C PRO A 189 -3.66 -11.49 -7.79
N ASP A 190 -4.71 -11.66 -6.98
CA ASP A 190 -4.60 -12.23 -5.63
C ASP A 190 -4.21 -13.71 -5.70
N TYR A 191 -4.78 -14.45 -6.65
CA TYR A 191 -4.46 -15.87 -6.82
C TYR A 191 -3.03 -16.09 -7.31
N HIS A 192 -2.52 -15.19 -8.16
CA HIS A 192 -1.12 -15.20 -8.59
C HIS A 192 -0.16 -14.87 -7.44
N TYR A 193 -0.56 -13.95 -6.55
CA TYR A 193 0.21 -13.58 -5.37
C TYR A 193 0.34 -14.75 -4.38
N GLN A 194 -0.79 -15.33 -3.97
CA GLN A 194 -0.83 -16.50 -3.09
C GLN A 194 -0.04 -17.68 -3.67
N ARG A 195 -0.19 -17.94 -4.97
CA ARG A 195 0.59 -18.99 -5.66
C ARG A 195 2.09 -18.71 -5.62
N GLY A 196 2.48 -17.47 -5.88
CA GLY A 196 3.88 -17.05 -5.86
C GLY A 196 4.55 -17.26 -4.50
N LEU A 197 3.89 -16.84 -3.41
CA LEU A 197 4.39 -17.05 -2.05
C LEU A 197 4.48 -18.53 -1.69
N THR A 198 3.44 -19.30 -2.00
CA THR A 198 3.40 -20.74 -1.73
C THR A 198 4.51 -21.48 -2.50
N GLN A 199 4.75 -21.13 -3.77
CA GLN A 199 5.84 -21.68 -4.58
C GLN A 199 7.21 -21.38 -3.97
N GLN A 200 7.44 -20.15 -3.48
CA GLN A 200 8.69 -19.79 -2.81
C GLN A 200 8.91 -20.59 -1.52
N ALA A 201 7.88 -20.73 -0.68
CA ALA A 201 7.93 -21.53 0.54
C ALA A 201 8.26 -23.00 0.25
N GLN A 202 7.79 -23.53 -0.89
CA GLN A 202 8.10 -24.89 -1.36
C GLN A 202 9.44 -25.01 -2.11
N GLY A 203 10.26 -23.95 -2.15
CA GLY A 203 11.57 -23.93 -2.81
C GLY A 203 11.53 -23.80 -4.34
N GLN A 204 10.37 -23.55 -4.93
CA GLN A 204 10.17 -23.30 -6.36
C GLN A 204 10.40 -21.81 -6.69
N VAL A 205 11.61 -21.31 -6.39
CA VAL A 205 11.92 -19.87 -6.39
C VAL A 205 11.65 -19.20 -7.75
N GLU A 206 12.03 -19.83 -8.85
CA GLU A 206 11.85 -19.28 -10.20
C GLU A 206 10.36 -19.20 -10.60
N ALA A 207 9.60 -20.26 -10.35
CA ALA A 207 8.16 -20.28 -10.61
C ALA A 207 7.42 -19.26 -9.74
N GLY A 208 7.82 -19.16 -8.46
CA GLY A 208 7.29 -18.16 -7.53
C GLY A 208 7.52 -16.73 -8.00
N ALA A 209 8.73 -16.43 -8.48
CA ALA A 209 9.06 -15.12 -9.05
C ALA A 209 8.22 -14.82 -10.30
N GLN A 210 8.02 -15.79 -11.20
CA GLN A 210 7.17 -15.61 -12.39
C GLN A 210 5.70 -15.32 -12.01
N SER A 211 5.17 -16.02 -11.01
CA SER A 211 3.82 -15.76 -10.49
C SER A 211 3.70 -14.34 -9.92
N LEU A 212 4.69 -13.88 -9.16
CA LEU A 212 4.72 -12.51 -8.63
C LEU A 212 4.88 -11.46 -9.72
N VAL A 213 5.65 -11.71 -10.79
CA VAL A 213 5.71 -10.82 -11.96
C VAL A 213 4.34 -10.69 -12.62
N ARG A 214 3.58 -11.77 -12.72
CA ARG A 214 2.21 -11.75 -13.29
C ARG A 214 1.26 -10.87 -12.48
N VAL A 215 1.37 -10.85 -11.14
CA VAL A 215 0.63 -9.90 -10.29
C VAL A 215 0.86 -8.47 -10.77
N LEU A 216 2.12 -8.10 -11.03
CA LEU A 216 2.49 -6.74 -11.44
C LEU A 216 1.93 -6.38 -12.81
N GLU A 217 1.93 -7.33 -13.74
CA GLU A 217 1.34 -7.14 -15.06
C GLU A 217 -0.16 -6.87 -14.98
N LEU A 218 -0.87 -7.62 -14.14
CA LEU A 218 -2.32 -7.53 -13.95
C LEU A 218 -2.70 -6.23 -13.22
N GLU A 219 -1.99 -5.88 -12.15
CA GLU A 219 -2.22 -4.63 -11.42
C GLU A 219 -1.93 -3.41 -12.31
N ALA A 220 -0.86 -3.44 -13.11
CA ALA A 220 -0.58 -2.37 -14.06
C ALA A 220 -1.68 -2.21 -15.12
N GLN A 221 -2.27 -3.31 -15.57
CA GLN A 221 -3.42 -3.30 -16.47
C GLN A 221 -4.66 -2.71 -15.78
N LEU A 222 -4.93 -3.08 -14.53
CA LEU A 222 -6.04 -2.56 -13.73
C LEU A 222 -5.90 -1.06 -13.46
N VAL A 223 -4.72 -0.59 -13.07
CA VAL A 223 -4.43 0.84 -12.88
C VAL A 223 -4.58 1.59 -14.19
N THR A 224 -4.10 1.05 -15.31
CA THR A 224 -4.29 1.67 -16.63
C THR A 224 -5.76 1.74 -17.02
N ALA A 225 -6.53 0.68 -16.77
CA ALA A 225 -7.97 0.63 -17.03
C ALA A 225 -8.74 1.62 -16.14
N ARG A 226 -8.39 1.70 -14.84
CA ARG A 226 -8.97 2.66 -13.88
C ARG A 226 -8.59 4.09 -14.23
N ALA A 227 -7.35 4.41 -14.55
CA ALA A 227 -6.93 5.75 -14.98
C ALA A 227 -7.57 6.16 -16.32
N GLN A 228 -7.96 5.21 -17.17
CA GLN A 228 -8.76 5.47 -18.37
C GLN A 228 -10.25 5.66 -18.06
N ALA A 229 -10.75 5.05 -16.98
CA ALA A 229 -12.13 5.18 -16.52
C ALA A 229 -12.34 6.38 -15.56
N ASP A 230 -11.28 6.83 -14.90
CA ASP A 230 -11.34 7.68 -13.71
C ASP A 230 -10.29 8.79 -13.82
N VAL A 231 -10.76 9.99 -14.19
CA VAL A 231 -9.94 11.21 -14.29
C VAL A 231 -9.83 11.90 -12.92
N ASP A 232 -10.47 11.40 -11.86
CA ASP A 232 -10.71 12.18 -10.63
C ASP A 232 -10.30 11.53 -9.28
N ALA A 233 -9.84 10.27 -9.18
CA ALA A 233 -9.47 9.66 -7.89
C ALA A 233 -8.00 9.90 -7.47
N GLN A 234 -7.77 10.84 -6.54
CA GLN A 234 -6.47 11.15 -5.93
C GLN A 234 -6.28 10.42 -4.58
N HIS A 235 -5.56 9.28 -4.60
CA HIS A 235 -4.66 8.72 -3.56
C HIS A 235 -4.71 7.18 -3.45
N PRO A 236 -3.57 6.46 -3.52
CA PRO A 236 -3.52 5.01 -3.32
C PRO A 236 -3.68 4.61 -1.84
N ARG A 237 -4.31 3.45 -1.58
CA ARG A 237 -4.51 2.87 -0.24
C ARG A 237 -3.19 2.31 0.33
N ALA A 238 -3.08 2.19 1.65
CA ALA A 238 -1.86 1.74 2.33
C ALA A 238 -1.37 0.33 1.91
N GLY A 239 -2.30 -0.56 1.54
CA GLY A 239 -2.01 -1.89 0.99
C GLY A 239 -1.38 -1.82 -0.40
N GLU A 240 -1.95 -0.99 -1.29
CA GLU A 240 -1.47 -0.77 -2.66
C GLU A 240 -0.03 -0.25 -2.66
N ALA A 241 0.28 0.71 -1.79
CA ALA A 241 1.64 1.26 -1.68
C ALA A 241 2.67 0.21 -1.18
N ARG A 242 2.26 -0.78 -0.38
CA ARG A 242 3.14 -1.87 0.07
C ARG A 242 3.41 -2.86 -1.08
N LEU A 243 2.38 -3.16 -1.87
CA LEU A 243 2.46 -4.03 -3.04
C LEU A 243 3.34 -3.40 -4.14
N GLU A 244 3.14 -2.11 -4.45
CA GLU A 244 3.98 -1.36 -5.39
C GLU A 244 5.47 -1.38 -5.00
N ARG A 245 5.79 -1.27 -3.71
CA ARG A 245 7.19 -1.34 -3.24
C ARG A 245 7.77 -2.74 -3.37
N ALA A 246 6.99 -3.78 -3.05
CA ALA A 246 7.42 -5.16 -3.23
C ALA A 246 7.65 -5.49 -4.71
N ALA A 247 6.75 -5.01 -5.58
CA ALA A 247 6.83 -5.08 -7.02
C ALA A 247 8.13 -4.48 -7.57
N ALA A 248 8.43 -3.24 -7.16
CA ALA A 248 9.64 -2.54 -7.57
C ALA A 248 10.90 -3.27 -7.11
N ALA A 249 10.90 -3.84 -5.90
CA ALA A 249 12.03 -4.63 -5.39
C ALA A 249 12.26 -5.90 -6.21
N VAL A 250 11.20 -6.65 -6.54
CA VAL A 250 11.29 -7.84 -7.40
C VAL A 250 11.78 -7.49 -8.80
N SER A 251 11.26 -6.42 -9.40
CA SER A 251 11.70 -5.95 -10.72
C SER A 251 13.18 -5.58 -10.73
N ALA A 252 13.65 -4.88 -9.69
CA ALA A 252 15.06 -4.53 -9.54
C ALA A 252 15.96 -5.76 -9.38
N ILE A 253 15.55 -6.76 -8.58
CA ILE A 253 16.25 -8.03 -8.41
C ILE A 253 16.38 -8.74 -9.76
N ALA A 254 15.27 -8.91 -10.48
CA ALA A 254 15.26 -9.57 -11.78
C ALA A 254 16.15 -8.85 -12.80
N ALA A 255 16.14 -7.51 -12.82
CA ALA A 255 16.99 -6.71 -13.70
C ALA A 255 18.50 -6.89 -13.39
N ILE A 256 18.86 -6.97 -12.10
CA ILE A 256 20.24 -7.23 -11.66
C ILE A 256 20.69 -8.62 -12.11
N GLU A 257 19.85 -9.64 -11.89
CA GLU A 257 20.15 -11.03 -12.23
C GLU A 257 20.22 -11.25 -13.75
N ALA A 258 19.32 -10.64 -14.52
CA ALA A 258 19.35 -10.66 -15.98
C ALA A 258 20.61 -9.99 -16.56
N ALA A 259 21.16 -8.98 -15.88
CA ALA A 259 22.45 -8.37 -16.21
C ALA A 259 23.67 -9.23 -15.79
N GLY A 260 23.45 -10.39 -15.17
CA GLY A 260 24.47 -11.32 -14.68
C GLY A 260 24.98 -11.01 -13.27
N GLY A 261 24.32 -10.11 -12.54
CA GLY A 261 24.60 -9.80 -11.15
C GLY A 261 23.95 -10.80 -10.18
N GLN A 262 24.24 -10.63 -8.89
CA GLN A 262 23.56 -11.33 -7.80
C GLN A 262 22.86 -10.30 -6.93
N ALA A 263 21.61 -10.54 -6.59
CA ALA A 263 20.84 -9.69 -5.69
C ALA A 263 20.53 -10.43 -4.39
N ARG A 264 20.68 -9.73 -3.26
CA ARG A 264 20.25 -10.19 -1.94
C ARG A 264 19.27 -9.18 -1.38
N TYR A 265 18.00 -9.58 -1.27
CA TYR A 265 16.98 -8.76 -0.63
C TYR A 265 16.90 -9.07 0.86
N VAL A 266 16.78 -8.04 1.69
CA VAL A 266 16.54 -8.17 3.13
C VAL A 266 15.50 -7.12 3.53
N SER A 267 14.38 -7.57 4.10
CA SER A 267 13.35 -6.67 4.64
C SER A 267 13.76 -6.19 6.03
N VAL A 268 13.99 -4.89 6.20
CA VAL A 268 14.53 -4.30 7.43
C VAL A 268 13.95 -2.91 7.66
N ASP A 269 13.51 -2.63 8.89
CA ASP A 269 13.25 -1.26 9.32
C ASP A 269 14.58 -0.55 9.59
N LEU A 270 14.93 0.43 8.74
CA LEU A 270 16.17 1.18 8.89
C LEU A 270 16.26 1.97 10.20
N ARG A 271 15.14 2.19 10.90
CA ARG A 271 15.12 2.83 12.22
C ARG A 271 15.58 1.90 13.34
N ASP A 272 15.69 0.60 13.09
CA ASP A 272 16.26 -0.36 14.04
C ASP A 272 17.74 -0.62 13.69
N GLY A 273 18.63 0.02 14.45
CA GLY A 273 20.06 -0.14 14.25
C GLY A 273 20.58 -1.56 14.49
N ALA A 274 19.91 -2.38 15.30
CA ALA A 274 20.29 -3.79 15.50
C ALA A 274 19.91 -4.64 14.28
N ALA A 275 18.70 -4.45 13.76
CA ALA A 275 18.24 -5.13 12.54
C ALA A 275 19.10 -4.74 11.33
N VAL A 276 19.48 -3.46 11.19
CA VAL A 276 20.39 -3.00 10.13
C VAL A 276 21.77 -3.67 10.24
N ARG A 277 22.32 -3.82 11.45
CA ARG A 277 23.60 -4.54 11.64
C ARG A 277 23.48 -6.01 11.23
N ALA A 278 22.41 -6.68 11.63
CA ALA A 278 22.16 -8.08 11.26
C ALA A 278 22.04 -8.25 9.73
N ALA A 279 21.42 -7.28 9.04
CA ALA A 279 21.28 -7.31 7.58
C ALA A 279 22.62 -7.25 6.82
N LEU A 280 23.64 -6.64 7.43
CA LEU A 280 24.99 -6.55 6.88
C LEU A 280 25.92 -7.71 7.33
N GLU A 281 25.41 -8.69 8.09
CA GLU A 281 26.20 -9.85 8.49
C GLU A 281 26.61 -10.70 7.27
N GLY A 282 27.87 -11.13 7.29
CA GLY A 282 28.50 -11.86 6.19
C GLY A 282 28.89 -11.00 4.99
N ILE A 283 28.68 -9.68 5.03
CA ILE A 283 29.15 -8.74 4.01
C ILE A 283 30.48 -8.13 4.47
N ASP A 284 31.59 -8.60 3.93
CA ASP A 284 32.93 -8.15 4.33
C ASP A 284 33.36 -6.83 3.66
N ARG A 285 32.72 -6.48 2.53
CA ARG A 285 33.06 -5.33 1.70
C ARG A 285 31.81 -4.67 1.12
N VAL A 286 31.80 -3.34 1.11
CA VAL A 286 30.72 -2.54 0.51
C VAL A 286 31.36 -1.49 -0.40
N ASP A 287 31.53 -1.74 -1.70
CA ASP A 287 32.18 -0.75 -2.56
C ASP A 287 31.34 0.52 -2.77
N VAL A 288 30.01 0.38 -2.86
CA VAL A 288 29.06 1.49 -3.05
C VAL A 288 27.89 1.34 -2.07
N LEU A 289 27.58 2.42 -1.36
CA LEU A 289 26.40 2.54 -0.52
C LEU A 289 25.44 3.55 -1.15
N LEU A 290 24.19 3.12 -1.38
CA LEU A 290 23.10 3.99 -1.83
C LEU A 290 22.03 4.06 -0.73
N HIS A 291 21.63 5.26 -0.34
CA HIS A 291 20.50 5.45 0.57
C HIS A 291 19.39 6.24 -0.12
N ALA A 292 18.39 5.51 -0.60
CA ALA A 292 17.21 6.03 -1.29
C ALA A 292 15.92 5.95 -0.45
N ALA A 293 16.03 5.56 0.83
CA ALA A 293 14.86 5.45 1.70
C ALA A 293 14.22 6.82 1.96
N GLY A 294 12.90 6.85 1.96
CA GLY A 294 12.13 8.06 2.21
C GLY A 294 10.66 7.76 2.35
N LEU A 295 10.03 8.42 3.31
CA LEU A 295 8.59 8.53 3.45
C LEU A 295 8.27 10.02 3.48
N GLU A 296 7.10 10.39 2.99
CA GLU A 296 6.62 11.76 2.99
C GLU A 296 5.17 11.75 3.47
N ILE A 297 4.85 12.64 4.41
CA ILE A 297 3.50 12.85 4.93
C ILE A 297 3.31 14.36 5.08
N SER A 298 2.76 15.03 4.09
CA SER A 298 2.61 16.49 4.12
C SER A 298 1.52 16.94 5.10
N ARG A 299 1.91 17.65 6.18
CA ARG A 299 0.98 18.37 7.07
C ARG A 299 1.61 19.67 7.57
N ARG A 300 0.79 20.68 7.86
CA ARG A 300 1.27 21.86 8.59
C ARG A 300 1.75 21.43 9.97
N VAL A 301 2.74 22.14 10.51
CA VAL A 301 3.33 21.82 11.84
C VAL A 301 2.27 21.72 12.94
N ALA A 302 1.23 22.54 12.89
CA ALA A 302 0.15 22.52 13.88
C ALA A 302 -0.71 21.24 13.83
N ASP A 303 -0.75 20.57 12.67
CA ASP A 303 -1.59 19.40 12.41
C ASP A 303 -0.75 18.11 12.30
N LYS A 304 0.57 18.21 12.53
CA LYS A 304 1.53 17.10 12.42
C LYS A 304 1.73 16.45 13.79
N SER A 305 1.49 15.15 13.90
CA SER A 305 1.77 14.44 15.15
C SER A 305 3.28 14.27 15.36
N PRO A 306 3.77 14.20 16.61
CA PRO A 306 5.16 13.85 16.90
C PRO A 306 5.59 12.50 16.30
N GLU A 307 4.69 11.51 16.27
CA GLU A 307 4.95 10.17 15.75
C GLU A 307 5.13 10.19 14.22
N GLU A 308 4.29 10.94 13.49
CA GLU A 308 4.44 11.14 12.05
C GLU A 308 5.76 11.85 11.73
N PHE A 309 6.13 12.87 12.54
CA PHE A 309 7.41 13.56 12.42
C PHE A 309 8.58 12.59 12.59
N ASP A 310 8.57 11.81 13.68
CA ASP A 310 9.65 10.89 14.02
C ASP A 310 9.79 9.75 12.99
N LEU A 311 8.67 9.31 12.40
CA LEU A 311 8.66 8.33 11.32
C LEU A 311 9.33 8.89 10.06
N VAL A 312 8.87 10.03 9.53
CA VAL A 312 9.39 10.65 8.31
C VAL A 312 10.87 11.02 8.48
N PHE A 313 11.21 11.63 9.61
CA PHE A 313 12.59 12.00 9.91
C PHE A 313 13.49 10.78 10.11
N GLY A 314 13.00 9.79 10.86
CA GLY A 314 13.75 8.60 11.25
C GLY A 314 14.16 7.73 10.08
N VAL A 315 13.25 7.48 9.12
CA VAL A 315 13.53 6.62 7.94
C VAL A 315 14.74 7.13 7.15
N LYS A 316 14.89 8.46 7.03
CA LYS A 316 16.02 9.09 6.34
C LYS A 316 17.23 9.27 7.24
N ALA A 317 17.15 10.17 8.21
CA ALA A 317 18.31 10.62 8.97
C ALA A 317 18.86 9.52 9.90
N ARG A 318 17.99 8.91 10.72
CA ARG A 318 18.41 7.82 11.62
C ARG A 318 18.80 6.57 10.82
N GLY A 319 18.05 6.25 9.77
CA GLY A 319 18.37 5.13 8.86
C GLY A 319 19.75 5.25 8.22
N TRP A 320 20.10 6.44 7.72
CA TRP A 320 21.44 6.71 7.21
C TRP A 320 22.53 6.54 8.27
N HIS A 321 22.31 7.08 9.46
CA HIS A 321 23.24 6.92 10.57
C HIS A 321 23.47 5.45 10.95
N HIS A 322 22.40 4.63 10.99
CA HIS A 322 22.50 3.20 11.27
C HIS A 322 23.28 2.45 10.20
N LEU A 323 23.07 2.75 8.92
CA LEU A 323 23.82 2.14 7.82
C LEU A 323 25.31 2.43 7.93
N LEU A 324 25.69 3.69 8.14
CA LEU A 324 27.09 4.08 8.30
C LEU A 324 27.74 3.43 9.52
N SER A 325 27.01 3.40 10.64
CA SER A 325 27.47 2.75 11.87
C SER A 325 27.65 1.25 11.69
N ALA A 326 26.73 0.61 10.95
CA ALA A 326 26.78 -0.82 10.67
C ALA A 326 27.91 -1.18 9.69
N ILE A 327 28.22 -0.31 8.72
CA ILE A 327 29.35 -0.49 7.79
C ILE A 327 30.68 -0.42 8.55
N GLY A 328 30.82 0.51 9.49
CA GLY A 328 32.02 0.67 10.31
C GLY A 328 33.26 0.91 9.45
N ASP A 329 34.33 0.14 9.70
CA ASP A 329 35.61 0.27 9.01
C ASP A 329 35.72 -0.56 7.70
N ARG A 330 34.61 -1.14 7.22
CA ARG A 330 34.63 -1.91 5.97
C ARG A 330 35.06 -1.02 4.79
N PRO A 331 35.76 -1.58 3.78
CA PRO A 331 36.15 -0.79 2.62
C PRO A 331 34.91 -0.24 1.91
N LEU A 332 34.85 1.10 1.79
CA LEU A 332 33.83 1.88 1.09
C LEU A 332 34.50 2.79 0.08
N ARG A 333 34.00 2.82 -1.17
CA ARG A 333 34.54 3.72 -2.21
C ARG A 333 33.60 4.88 -2.50
N SER A 334 32.30 4.62 -2.49
CA SER A 334 31.28 5.64 -2.75
C SER A 334 30.10 5.51 -1.81
N ALA A 335 29.59 6.65 -1.36
CA ALA A 335 28.39 6.75 -0.55
C ALA A 335 27.50 7.84 -1.14
N VAL A 336 26.38 7.45 -1.76
CA VAL A 336 25.44 8.38 -2.38
C VAL A 336 24.14 8.38 -1.60
N VAL A 337 23.73 9.57 -1.16
CA VAL A 337 22.52 9.76 -0.35
C VAL A 337 21.50 10.55 -1.18
N PHE A 338 20.27 10.02 -1.25
CA PHE A 338 19.18 10.65 -1.99
C PHE A 338 18.45 11.59 -1.02
N SER A 339 18.75 12.87 -1.18
CA SER A 339 18.11 13.99 -0.51
C SER A 339 17.02 14.59 -1.42
N SER A 340 16.49 15.75 -1.05
CA SER A 340 15.46 16.47 -1.80
C SER A 340 15.75 17.96 -1.80
N ILE A 341 15.36 18.63 -2.89
CA ILE A 341 15.31 20.11 -2.94
C ILE A 341 14.54 20.72 -1.76
N ALA A 342 13.58 19.99 -1.19
CA ALA A 342 12.83 20.42 -0.01
C ALA A 342 13.74 20.58 1.22
N GLY A 343 14.83 19.82 1.33
CA GLY A 343 15.82 20.00 2.40
C GLY A 343 16.49 21.37 2.33
N ARG A 344 16.86 21.81 1.13
CA ARG A 344 17.59 23.07 0.95
C ARG A 344 16.69 24.31 0.92
N PHE A 345 15.54 24.19 0.26
CA PHE A 345 14.66 25.33 -0.02
C PHE A 345 13.37 25.34 0.81
N GLY A 346 13.13 24.25 1.57
CA GLY A 346 11.88 24.04 2.27
C GLY A 346 10.72 23.73 1.32
N ASN A 347 9.66 23.17 1.89
CA ASN A 347 8.37 23.11 1.22
C ASN A 347 7.25 23.18 2.26
N VAL A 348 6.12 23.77 1.88
CA VAL A 348 4.97 23.92 2.78
C VAL A 348 4.43 22.53 3.11
N GLY A 349 4.27 22.25 4.41
CA GLY A 349 3.76 20.95 4.88
C GLY A 349 4.84 19.87 5.10
N GLN A 350 6.10 20.14 4.75
CA GLN A 350 7.18 19.13 4.74
C GLN A 350 8.27 19.45 5.76
N THR A 351 7.90 19.85 6.98
CA THR A 351 8.88 20.38 7.96
C THR A 351 9.90 19.32 8.40
N ASP A 352 9.41 18.13 8.76
CA ASP A 352 10.19 16.95 9.10
C ASP A 352 11.00 16.43 7.91
N TYR A 353 10.35 16.29 6.75
CA TYR A 353 10.99 15.81 5.54
C TYR A 353 12.13 16.75 5.11
N ALA A 354 11.90 18.07 5.11
CA ALA A 354 12.93 19.06 4.84
C ALA A 354 14.06 18.97 5.86
N ALA A 355 13.75 18.91 7.16
CA ALA A 355 14.75 18.77 8.21
C ALA A 355 15.62 17.51 8.03
N ALA A 356 14.99 16.37 7.72
CA ALA A 356 15.69 15.11 7.52
C ALA A 356 16.65 15.17 6.32
N ASN A 357 16.19 15.72 5.19
CA ASN A 357 17.01 15.87 3.99
C ASN A 357 18.15 16.88 4.19
N GLU A 358 17.93 17.97 4.92
CA GLU A 358 19.01 18.90 5.26
C GLU A 358 20.05 18.26 6.20
N VAL A 359 19.62 17.41 7.15
CA VAL A 359 20.56 16.60 7.94
C VAL A 359 21.40 15.70 7.03
N LEU A 360 20.80 15.03 6.04
CA LEU A 360 21.55 14.23 5.06
C LEU A 360 22.58 15.08 4.29
N ASN A 361 22.19 16.29 3.85
CA ASN A 361 23.11 17.23 3.19
C ASN A 361 24.33 17.49 4.08
N ARG A 362 24.10 17.88 5.34
CA ARG A 362 25.18 18.17 6.30
C ARG A 362 26.04 16.95 6.64
N PHE A 363 25.43 15.76 6.69
CA PHE A 363 26.16 14.50 6.82
C PHE A 363 27.08 14.26 5.63
N GLY A 364 26.64 14.52 4.40
CA GLY A 364 27.49 14.43 3.20
C GLY A 364 28.75 15.30 3.31
N TRP A 365 28.57 16.56 3.69
CA TRP A 365 29.68 17.49 3.95
C TRP A 365 30.64 16.98 5.04
N TRP A 366 30.10 16.52 6.16
CA TRP A 366 30.88 16.00 7.28
C TRP A 366 31.66 14.73 6.92
N LEU A 367 31.01 13.75 6.27
CA LEU A 367 31.63 12.49 5.86
C LEU A 367 32.78 12.72 4.89
N ARG A 368 32.64 13.64 3.93
CA ARG A 368 33.75 14.00 3.04
C ARG A 368 34.98 14.49 3.81
N SER A 369 34.77 15.30 4.85
CA SER A 369 35.88 15.78 5.69
C SER A 369 36.54 14.66 6.49
N ARG A 370 35.77 13.64 6.87
CA ARG A 370 36.23 12.51 7.69
C ARG A 370 36.84 11.38 6.86
N TRP A 371 36.34 11.18 5.64
CA TRP A 371 36.66 10.09 4.71
C TRP A 371 37.10 10.65 3.35
N PRO A 372 38.29 11.28 3.26
CA PRO A 372 38.74 11.96 2.05
C PRO A 372 38.98 11.02 0.86
N SER A 373 39.07 9.70 1.10
CA SER A 373 39.22 8.67 0.07
C SER A 373 37.88 8.07 -0.40
N VAL A 374 36.76 8.47 0.20
CA VAL A 374 35.41 8.01 -0.16
C VAL A 374 34.73 9.12 -0.97
N HIS A 375 34.18 8.77 -2.12
CA HIS A 375 33.33 9.67 -2.88
C HIS A 375 31.97 9.77 -2.18
N VAL A 376 31.69 10.90 -1.53
CA VAL A 376 30.43 11.12 -0.83
C VAL A 376 29.65 12.22 -1.53
N THR A 377 28.45 11.89 -1.99
CA THR A 377 27.59 12.82 -2.74
C THR A 377 26.18 12.77 -2.19
N THR A 378 25.65 13.95 -1.87
CA THR A 378 24.24 14.12 -1.56
C THR A 378 23.51 14.71 -2.75
N VAL A 379 22.54 13.97 -3.28
CA VAL A 379 21.76 14.42 -4.43
C VAL A 379 20.43 14.98 -3.94
N ASN A 380 20.26 16.30 -4.01
CA ASN A 380 18.98 16.97 -3.77
C ASN A 380 18.10 16.83 -5.01
N TRP A 381 17.26 15.80 -5.03
CA TRP A 381 16.36 15.55 -6.16
C TRP A 381 15.21 16.56 -6.21
N GLY A 382 14.96 17.08 -7.41
CA GLY A 382 13.69 17.68 -7.78
C GLY A 382 12.58 16.65 -7.95
N PRO A 383 11.33 17.08 -8.19
CA PRO A 383 10.22 16.16 -8.44
C PRO A 383 10.48 15.34 -9.71
N TRP A 384 10.17 14.05 -9.70
CA TRP A 384 10.34 13.17 -10.86
C TRP A 384 9.06 13.14 -11.71
N ALA A 385 9.19 13.08 -13.03
CA ALA A 385 8.05 13.01 -13.94
C ALA A 385 7.52 11.58 -14.05
N GLY A 386 6.24 11.38 -13.73
CA GLY A 386 5.54 10.10 -13.94
C GLY A 386 5.96 8.95 -13.03
N ILE A 387 6.95 9.16 -12.15
CA ILE A 387 7.40 8.22 -11.12
C ILE A 387 7.78 8.98 -9.84
N GLY A 388 7.95 8.27 -8.73
CA GLY A 388 8.41 8.82 -7.46
C GLY A 388 7.29 9.34 -6.56
N MET A 389 7.66 10.11 -5.53
CA MET A 389 6.77 10.49 -4.43
C MET A 389 5.91 11.74 -4.70
N ALA A 390 6.06 12.39 -5.87
CA ALA A 390 5.34 13.62 -6.19
C ALA A 390 4.05 13.30 -6.94
N ASP A 391 2.90 13.63 -6.34
CA ASP A 391 1.59 13.47 -6.97
C ASP A 391 1.48 14.29 -8.26
N ALA A 392 0.87 13.70 -9.30
CA ALA A 392 0.54 14.36 -10.55
C ALA A 392 -0.23 15.67 -10.33
N ALA A 393 -1.11 15.74 -9.33
CA ALA A 393 -1.90 16.92 -8.99
C ALA A 393 -1.04 18.12 -8.52
N ILE A 394 0.11 17.84 -7.90
CA ILE A 394 1.01 18.87 -7.35
C ILE A 394 1.98 19.39 -8.42
N MET A 395 2.17 18.66 -9.52
CA MET A 395 3.16 18.98 -10.56
C MET A 395 2.90 20.33 -11.25
N ASP A 396 1.64 20.69 -11.46
CA ASP A 396 1.31 21.99 -12.07
C ASP A 396 1.60 23.16 -11.12
N ALA A 397 1.36 22.98 -9.82
CA ALA A 397 1.73 23.97 -8.81
C ALA A 397 3.26 24.15 -8.71
N LEU A 398 4.02 23.06 -8.84
CA LEU A 398 5.50 23.11 -8.86
C LEU A 398 6.02 23.82 -10.12
N ARG A 399 5.47 23.51 -11.31
CA ARG A 399 5.80 24.22 -12.56
C ARG A 399 5.48 25.70 -12.49
N ALA A 400 4.35 26.08 -11.88
CA ALA A 400 3.98 27.48 -11.68
C ALA A 400 4.98 28.23 -10.78
N ARG A 401 5.66 27.51 -9.87
CA ARG A 401 6.77 28.04 -9.05
C ARG A 401 8.12 27.98 -9.76
N GLY A 402 8.15 27.55 -11.02
CA GLY A 402 9.35 27.42 -11.85
C GLY A 402 10.14 26.13 -11.62
N ILE A 403 9.64 25.18 -10.82
CA ILE A 403 10.29 23.90 -10.53
C ILE A 403 9.82 22.89 -11.57
N MET A 404 10.75 22.38 -12.38
CA MET A 404 10.43 21.47 -13.48
C MET A 404 10.65 20.01 -13.06
N PRO A 405 9.74 19.10 -13.46
CA PRO A 405 9.92 17.68 -13.27
C PRO A 405 11.15 17.11 -13.97
N VAL A 406 11.90 16.26 -13.27
CA VAL A 406 13.03 15.48 -13.79
C VAL A 406 12.49 14.28 -14.55
N ALA A 407 12.77 14.20 -15.86
CA ALA A 407 12.44 13.01 -16.65
C ALA A 407 13.26 11.80 -16.16
N PRO A 408 12.67 10.58 -16.04
CA PRO A 408 13.37 9.43 -15.49
C PRO A 408 14.70 9.11 -16.16
N GLU A 409 14.74 9.12 -17.49
CA GLU A 409 15.94 8.82 -18.27
C GLU A 409 17.03 9.87 -18.05
N ALA A 410 16.64 11.13 -17.88
CA ALA A 410 17.56 12.22 -17.58
C ALA A 410 18.11 12.12 -16.16
N GLY A 411 17.27 11.81 -15.18
CA GLY A 411 17.68 11.59 -13.79
C GLY A 411 18.62 10.40 -13.64
N ILE A 412 18.31 9.27 -14.28
CA ILE A 412 19.17 8.07 -14.30
C ILE A 412 20.52 8.41 -14.91
N ARG A 413 20.54 9.09 -16.08
CA ARG A 413 21.79 9.49 -16.72
C ARG A 413 22.61 10.43 -15.83
N PHE A 414 21.98 11.45 -15.24
CA PHE A 414 22.64 12.35 -14.31
C PHE A 414 23.25 11.60 -13.12
N PHE A 415 22.50 10.68 -12.52
CA PHE A 415 22.99 9.88 -11.39
C PHE A 415 24.19 9.02 -11.79
N MET A 416 24.15 8.38 -12.96
CA MET A 416 25.25 7.56 -13.47
C MET A 416 26.48 8.42 -13.77
N ASP A 417 26.29 9.59 -14.38
CA ASP A 417 27.38 10.52 -14.68
C ASP A 417 28.01 11.06 -13.39
N GLU A 418 27.21 11.42 -12.39
CA GLU A 418 27.70 11.88 -11.08
C GLU A 418 28.46 10.77 -10.35
N LEU A 419 27.94 9.54 -10.35
CA LEU A 419 28.58 8.39 -9.70
C LEU A 419 29.94 8.03 -10.34
N VAL A 420 30.08 8.18 -11.66
CA VAL A 420 31.28 7.77 -12.41
C VAL A 420 32.28 8.91 -12.60
N TYR A 421 31.79 10.12 -12.85
CA TYR A 421 32.61 11.28 -13.27
C TYR A 421 32.49 12.49 -12.34
N GLY A 422 31.70 12.41 -11.27
CA GLY A 422 31.49 13.52 -10.34
C GLY A 422 32.81 14.07 -9.80
N ASP A 423 32.90 15.40 -9.70
CA ASP A 423 34.09 16.09 -9.22
C ASP A 423 34.23 16.05 -7.68
N GLY A 424 33.30 15.34 -7.03
CA GLY A 424 33.19 15.25 -5.59
C GLY A 424 32.57 16.50 -4.99
N ALA A 425 31.62 17.16 -5.64
CA ALA A 425 30.70 18.02 -4.89
C ALA A 425 30.04 17.21 -3.76
N SER A 426 30.09 17.71 -2.51
CA SER A 426 29.44 17.03 -1.37
C SER A 426 27.91 17.01 -1.50
N GLU A 427 27.39 17.95 -2.27
CA GLU A 427 25.98 18.25 -2.41
C GLU A 427 25.70 18.78 -3.82
N VAL A 428 24.77 18.15 -4.53
CA VAL A 428 24.35 18.53 -5.89
C VAL A 428 22.83 18.66 -5.94
N ILE A 429 22.33 19.54 -6.82
CA ILE A 429 20.90 19.69 -7.08
C ILE A 429 20.60 19.02 -8.42
N ALA A 430 19.73 18.02 -8.40
CA ALA A 430 19.31 17.28 -9.58
C ALA A 430 17.89 17.69 -9.97
N GLY A 431 17.78 18.69 -10.84
CA GLY A 431 16.52 19.18 -11.40
C GLY A 431 16.57 20.67 -11.71
N ASP A 432 15.63 21.13 -12.53
CA ASP A 432 15.55 22.51 -12.96
C ASP A 432 14.58 23.31 -12.08
N GLY A 433 15.00 24.50 -11.68
CA GLY A 433 14.21 25.36 -10.81
C GLY A 433 14.85 26.72 -10.59
N PRO A 434 14.18 27.64 -9.89
CA PRO A 434 14.70 28.96 -9.56
C PRO A 434 15.72 28.88 -8.41
N TRP A 435 16.64 27.93 -8.46
CA TRP A 435 17.71 27.75 -7.48
C TRP A 435 18.64 28.95 -7.57
N ARG A 436 18.44 29.94 -6.69
CA ARG A 436 19.46 30.99 -6.54
C ARG A 436 20.71 30.31 -5.98
N ALA A 437 21.88 30.64 -6.53
CA ALA A 437 23.15 30.42 -5.85
C ALA A 437 23.13 31.24 -4.56
N ALA A 438 22.52 30.71 -3.50
CA ALA A 438 22.60 31.32 -2.20
C ALA A 438 24.04 31.13 -1.74
N ASP A 439 24.77 32.23 -1.54
CA ASP A 439 26.08 32.22 -0.88
C ASP A 439 25.94 31.46 0.45
N VAL A 440 26.38 30.21 0.49
CA VAL A 440 26.32 29.38 1.69
C VAL A 440 27.50 29.78 2.56
N PRO A 441 27.28 30.31 3.79
CA PRO A 441 28.40 30.54 4.69
C PRO A 441 29.04 29.18 5.03
N PRO A 442 30.38 29.06 5.03
CA PRO A 442 31.02 27.85 5.54
C PRO A 442 30.63 27.68 7.01
N VAL A 443 30.14 26.50 7.37
CA VAL A 443 29.82 26.17 8.76
C VAL A 443 31.12 25.77 9.45
N GLU A 444 31.66 26.64 10.31
CA GLU A 444 32.94 26.41 11.02
C GLU A 444 32.82 25.51 12.27
N HIS A 445 31.63 25.02 12.63
CA HIS A 445 31.43 24.25 13.85
C HIS A 445 30.68 22.94 13.58
N GLY A 446 31.42 21.82 13.65
CA GLY A 446 30.86 20.47 13.64
C GLY A 446 30.09 20.19 14.92
N PHE A 447 28.92 19.54 14.79
CA PHE A 447 28.14 19.04 15.91
C PHE A 447 28.80 17.79 16.51
N ASP A 448 28.92 17.75 17.84
CA ASP A 448 29.36 16.57 18.60
C ASP A 448 28.15 15.65 18.87
N LEU A 449 28.15 14.47 18.25
CA LEU A 449 27.07 13.48 18.32
C LEU A 449 27.20 12.52 19.50
N HIS A 450 28.22 12.63 20.35
CA HIS A 450 28.30 11.81 21.58
C HIS A 450 27.35 12.28 22.70
N ALA A 451 26.50 13.27 22.43
CA ALA A 451 25.51 13.82 23.35
C ALA A 451 24.05 13.40 23.05
N LEU A 452 23.81 12.56 22.04
CA LEU A 452 22.54 11.91 21.72
C LEU A 452 22.72 10.39 21.83
#